data_AF-A0A5N5DQ58-F1
#
_entry.id   AF-A0A5N5DQ58-F1
#
_cell.length_a   1.000
_cell.length_b   1.000
_cell.length_c   1.000
_cell.angle_alpha   90.00
_cell.angle_beta   90.00
_cell.angle_gamma   90.00
#
_symmetry.space_group_name_H-M   'P 1'
#
loop_
_entity.id
_entity.type
_entity.pdbx_description
1 polymer ?
#
loop_
_entity_poly.entity_id
_entity_poly.type
_entity_poly.pdbx_seq_one_letter_code
_entity_poly.pdbx_strand_id
1 'polypeptide(L)'
;MRLPIVLGGLALAAFGAPTAIASKPCINPPVRKEWRKLSLFERTAYIDAVFCLTRLPAITGLNGTVNRFDDHHAVHKDQTPAIHWVGHFALWHRYLIATYEKALREECGYRGAQPYWDWSLDASADENSTAIFETEVFSPIIGFGGNGPWVEATAEQNPLNLTGRTGGGCISDGPFAYPAFQVNVGLPGCLKRDFTPWVMNSFAQQSNVDYVTGQPDYTSYARALEGIPSFSQPNIHGSGHFGVGGVLGTIGDAANSPGDPLFYLHHCNLDRILWEWQKKDLPARFHDVGGPVEPFDYSGKNVTLDFEVDIGRLAGNATLHDLLDPRGGTLCYSYE
;
A
#
# COMPACT_ATOMS: atom_id res chain seq x y z
N MET A 1 -41.11 -62.25 38.89
CA MET A 1 -39.76 -61.70 38.64
C MET A 1 -39.86 -60.84 37.38
N ARG A 2 -40.04 -59.52 37.53
CA ARG A 2 -40.23 -58.56 36.42
C ARG A 2 -38.89 -57.86 36.15
N LEU A 3 -38.40 -57.89 34.93
CA LEU A 3 -37.26 -57.08 34.47
C LEU A 3 -37.75 -55.67 34.11
N PRO A 4 -37.04 -54.59 34.50
CA PRO A 4 -37.35 -53.25 34.02
C PRO A 4 -36.62 -52.97 32.69
N ILE A 5 -37.32 -52.33 31.76
CA ILE A 5 -36.75 -51.75 30.54
C ILE A 5 -36.28 -50.34 30.89
N VAL A 6 -34.99 -50.06 30.73
CA VAL A 6 -34.41 -48.72 30.87
C VAL A 6 -34.41 -48.05 29.51
N LEU A 7 -35.23 -47.02 29.34
CA LEU A 7 -35.20 -46.10 28.20
C LEU A 7 -34.12 -45.04 28.47
N GLY A 8 -32.98 -45.14 27.78
CA GLY A 8 -31.95 -44.09 27.77
C GLY A 8 -32.35 -42.98 26.79
N GLY A 9 -32.66 -41.80 27.32
CA GLY A 9 -32.86 -40.59 26.52
C GLY A 9 -31.52 -40.01 26.08
N LEU A 10 -31.29 -39.90 24.77
CA LEU A 10 -30.22 -39.09 24.22
C LEU A 10 -30.58 -37.60 24.39
N ALA A 11 -29.84 -36.91 25.25
CA ALA A 11 -29.84 -35.44 25.27
C ALA A 11 -28.96 -34.94 24.12
N LEU A 12 -29.57 -34.37 23.07
CA LEU A 12 -28.84 -33.58 22.09
C LEU A 12 -28.39 -32.28 22.76
N ALA A 13 -27.08 -32.14 22.98
CA ALA A 13 -26.47 -30.86 23.30
C ALA A 13 -26.53 -29.99 22.04
N ALA A 14 -27.40 -28.98 22.04
CA ALA A 14 -27.40 -27.94 21.02
C ALA A 14 -26.15 -27.07 21.23
N PHE A 15 -25.13 -27.26 20.38
CA PHE A 15 -24.04 -26.31 20.26
C PHE A 15 -24.59 -25.04 19.61
N GLY A 16 -24.78 -23.99 20.41
CA GLY A 16 -25.08 -22.66 19.90
C GLY A 16 -23.96 -22.21 18.98
N ALA A 17 -24.30 -21.79 17.77
CA ALA A 17 -23.36 -21.16 16.87
C ALA A 17 -22.73 -19.94 17.57
N PRO A 18 -21.41 -19.70 17.44
CA PRO A 18 -20.81 -18.50 17.97
C PRO A 18 -21.50 -17.30 17.33
N THR A 19 -22.14 -16.47 18.16
CA THR A 19 -22.69 -15.18 17.74
C THR A 19 -21.54 -14.36 17.18
N ALA A 20 -21.63 -14.00 15.89
CA ALA A 20 -20.71 -13.06 15.26
C ALA A 20 -20.62 -11.81 16.16
N ILE A 21 -19.42 -11.51 16.65
CA ILE A 21 -19.17 -10.28 17.39
C ILE A 21 -19.45 -9.15 16.40
N ALA A 22 -20.54 -8.42 16.61
CA ALA A 22 -20.85 -7.26 15.79
C ALA A 22 -19.63 -6.33 15.80
N SER A 23 -19.07 -6.07 14.62
CA SER A 23 -17.92 -5.20 14.47
C SER A 23 -18.25 -3.83 15.10
N LYS A 24 -17.30 -3.25 15.85
CA LYS A 24 -17.53 -1.95 16.48
C LYS A 24 -17.80 -0.92 15.37
N PRO A 25 -18.82 -0.06 15.52
CA PRO A 25 -19.08 0.98 14.54
C PRO A 25 -17.87 1.91 14.41
N CYS A 26 -17.50 2.25 13.18
CA CYS A 26 -16.48 3.25 12.92
C CYS A 26 -17.00 4.63 13.30
N ILE A 27 -16.63 5.10 14.50
CA ILE A 27 -17.07 6.38 15.06
C ILE A 27 -15.93 7.39 14.90
N ASN A 28 -16.23 8.53 14.26
CA ASN A 28 -15.28 9.62 14.01
C ASN A 28 -13.97 9.13 13.34
N PRO A 29 -14.05 8.53 12.14
CA PRO A 29 -12.87 8.05 11.43
C PRO A 29 -11.81 9.15 11.26
N PRO A 30 -10.51 8.82 11.38
CA PRO A 30 -9.45 9.70 10.90
C PRO A 30 -9.65 10.02 9.41
N VAL A 31 -9.43 11.29 9.05
CA VAL A 31 -9.58 11.79 7.67
C VAL A 31 -8.21 11.88 7.02
N ARG A 32 -7.95 11.01 6.04
CA ARG A 32 -6.75 10.98 5.20
C ARG A 32 -6.78 12.18 4.25
N LYS A 33 -5.69 12.95 4.24
CA LYS A 33 -5.56 14.21 3.50
C LYS A 33 -4.37 14.17 2.56
N GLU A 34 -4.43 14.99 1.52
CA GLU A 34 -3.30 15.19 0.62
C GLU A 34 -2.14 15.87 1.37
N TRP A 35 -0.90 15.47 1.08
CA TRP A 35 0.29 15.94 1.80
C TRP A 35 0.40 17.47 1.92
N ARG A 36 0.07 18.20 0.85
CA ARG A 36 0.11 19.68 0.81
C ARG A 36 -0.97 20.32 1.68
N LYS A 37 -2.04 19.59 2.00
CA LYS A 37 -3.12 20.05 2.89
C LYS A 37 -2.78 19.90 4.37
N LEU A 38 -1.79 19.07 4.70
CA LEU A 38 -1.26 19.02 6.05
C LEU A 38 -0.53 20.33 6.39
N SER A 39 -0.77 20.82 7.60
CA SER A 39 0.05 21.85 8.23
C SER A 39 1.48 21.35 8.48
N LEU A 40 2.41 22.28 8.69
CA LEU A 40 3.79 21.94 9.04
C LEU A 40 3.87 21.01 10.27
N PHE A 41 3.04 21.27 11.28
CA PHE A 41 2.96 20.43 12.48
C PHE A 41 2.48 19.01 12.16
N GLU A 42 1.44 18.86 11.33
CA GLU A 42 0.94 17.54 10.93
C GLU A 42 1.99 16.75 10.12
N ARG A 43 2.73 17.40 9.22
CA ARG A 43 3.81 16.75 8.44
C ARG A 43 4.94 16.27 9.34
N THR A 44 5.42 17.12 10.25
CA THR A 44 6.46 16.74 11.21
C THR A 44 5.97 15.61 12.13
N ALA A 45 4.74 15.69 12.64
CA ALA A 45 4.18 14.66 13.50
C ALA A 45 4.04 13.29 12.80
N TYR A 46 3.74 13.27 11.49
CA TYR A 46 3.76 12.04 10.71
C TYR A 46 5.18 11.47 10.61
N ILE A 47 6.16 12.29 10.21
CA ILE A 47 7.57 11.86 10.09
C ILE A 47 8.10 11.33 11.42
N ASP A 48 7.83 12.01 12.53
CA ASP A 48 8.21 11.58 13.87
C ASP A 48 7.60 10.22 14.24
N ALA A 49 6.35 9.97 13.85
CA ALA A 49 5.69 8.68 14.07
C ALA A 49 6.32 7.56 13.23
N VAL A 50 6.74 7.84 11.98
CA VAL A 50 7.52 6.87 11.18
C VAL A 50 8.83 6.51 11.90
N PHE A 51 9.57 7.50 12.40
CA PHE A 51 10.79 7.24 13.19
C PHE A 51 10.53 6.54 14.51
N CYS A 52 9.36 6.69 15.10
CA CYS A 52 8.99 5.89 16.25
C CYS A 52 8.85 4.40 15.88
N LEU A 53 8.24 4.07 14.72
CA LEU A 53 8.18 2.68 14.25
C LEU A 53 9.57 2.08 14.00
N THR A 54 10.56 2.87 13.59
CA THR A 54 11.94 2.36 13.43
C THR A 54 12.66 2.08 14.75
N ARG A 55 12.10 2.50 15.89
CA ARG A 55 12.66 2.32 17.24
C ARG A 55 11.94 1.27 18.06
N LEU A 56 10.70 0.94 17.72
CA LEU A 56 9.97 -0.17 18.32
C LEU A 56 10.53 -1.50 17.80
N PRO A 57 10.69 -2.54 18.63
CA PRO A 57 11.22 -3.83 18.18
C PRO A 57 10.32 -4.46 17.09
N ALA A 58 10.81 -5.40 16.30
CA ALA A 58 9.94 -6.18 15.39
C ALA A 58 9.06 -7.20 16.16
N ILE A 59 7.91 -7.60 15.61
CA ILE A 59 7.02 -8.67 16.15
C ILE A 59 6.70 -9.79 15.18
N THR A 60 6.85 -9.59 13.88
CA THR A 60 6.46 -10.59 12.88
C THR A 60 7.35 -11.84 12.96
N GLY A 61 8.64 -11.64 13.28
CA GLY A 61 9.65 -12.69 13.22
C GLY A 61 10.07 -13.04 11.78
N LEU A 62 9.66 -12.23 10.80
CA LEU A 62 10.08 -12.39 9.41
C LEU A 62 11.57 -12.06 9.21
N ASN A 63 12.17 -12.62 8.17
CA ASN A 63 13.61 -12.49 7.95
C ASN A 63 14.02 -11.02 7.69
N GLY A 64 15.07 -10.57 8.39
CA GLY A 64 15.63 -9.23 8.24
C GLY A 64 14.90 -8.12 9.02
N THR A 65 13.83 -8.43 9.76
CA THR A 65 13.14 -7.42 10.56
C THR A 65 13.91 -7.07 11.84
N VAL A 66 14.11 -5.78 12.07
CA VAL A 66 14.73 -5.26 13.30
C VAL A 66 13.70 -4.48 14.11
N ASN A 67 12.83 -3.73 13.43
CA ASN A 67 11.87 -2.82 14.03
C ASN A 67 10.43 -2.96 13.46
N ARG A 68 9.47 -2.20 13.99
CA ARG A 68 8.07 -2.23 13.52
C ARG A 68 7.90 -1.73 12.08
N PHE A 69 8.72 -0.79 11.63
CA PHE A 69 8.67 -0.35 10.22
C PHE A 69 9.08 -1.52 9.31
N ASP A 70 10.13 -2.24 9.68
CA ASP A 70 10.59 -3.43 8.95
C ASP A 70 9.53 -4.53 8.92
N ASP A 71 8.70 -4.69 9.96
CA ASP A 71 7.61 -5.67 9.95
C ASP A 71 6.64 -5.45 8.77
N HIS A 72 6.28 -4.19 8.48
CA HIS A 72 5.37 -3.85 7.38
C HIS A 72 6.02 -4.09 6.02
N HIS A 73 7.30 -3.75 5.88
CA HIS A 73 8.10 -4.08 4.69
C HIS A 73 8.20 -5.59 4.49
N ALA A 74 8.55 -6.35 5.53
CA ALA A 74 8.76 -7.77 5.42
C ALA A 74 7.48 -8.55 5.08
N VAL A 75 6.32 -8.18 5.62
CA VAL A 75 5.04 -8.83 5.25
C VAL A 75 4.76 -8.68 3.76
N HIS A 76 4.91 -7.48 3.21
CA HIS A 76 4.78 -7.26 1.77
C HIS A 76 5.79 -8.06 0.96
N LYS A 77 7.06 -8.03 1.37
CA LYS A 77 8.14 -8.75 0.68
C LYS A 77 7.93 -10.26 0.68
N ASP A 78 7.44 -10.82 1.79
CA ASP A 78 7.21 -12.27 1.96
C ASP A 78 6.05 -12.77 1.09
N GLN A 79 5.04 -11.94 0.86
CA GLN A 79 3.88 -12.29 0.05
C GLN A 79 4.03 -11.94 -1.44
N THR A 80 5.04 -11.16 -1.84
CA THR A 80 5.36 -10.96 -3.27
C THR A 80 5.89 -12.25 -3.89
N PRO A 81 5.36 -12.71 -5.04
CA PRO A 81 4.50 -11.98 -5.99
C PRO A 81 2.98 -12.20 -5.83
N ALA A 82 2.52 -12.99 -4.87
CA ALA A 82 1.12 -13.40 -4.71
C ALA A 82 0.14 -12.25 -4.32
N ILE A 83 0.61 -11.01 -4.23
CA ILE A 83 -0.18 -9.82 -3.92
C ILE A 83 -0.21 -8.78 -5.06
N HIS A 84 0.45 -9.06 -6.20
CA HIS A 84 0.53 -8.16 -7.36
C HIS A 84 0.01 -8.84 -8.63
N TRP A 85 -0.66 -8.09 -9.50
CA TRP A 85 -1.38 -8.57 -10.69
C TRP A 85 -2.40 -9.67 -10.38
N VAL A 86 -3.07 -9.51 -9.25
CA VAL A 86 -4.08 -10.41 -8.67
C VAL A 86 -5.36 -9.65 -8.33
N GLY A 87 -6.47 -10.36 -8.19
CA GLY A 87 -7.78 -9.78 -7.89
C GLY A 87 -7.86 -9.13 -6.50
N HIS A 88 -7.02 -9.55 -5.54
CA HIS A 88 -7.00 -8.96 -4.20
C HIS A 88 -6.01 -7.81 -4.03
N PHE A 89 -5.28 -7.40 -5.08
CA PHE A 89 -4.20 -6.39 -4.99
C PHE A 89 -4.64 -5.11 -4.26
N ALA A 90 -5.72 -4.45 -4.74
CA ALA A 90 -6.11 -3.15 -4.23
C ALA A 90 -6.60 -3.22 -2.78
N LEU A 91 -7.31 -4.30 -2.42
CA LEU A 91 -7.84 -4.50 -1.07
C LEU A 91 -6.77 -4.98 -0.08
N TRP A 92 -5.82 -5.80 -0.53
CA TRP A 92 -4.65 -6.19 0.27
C TRP A 92 -3.83 -4.96 0.65
N HIS A 93 -3.54 -4.08 -0.33
CA HIS A 93 -2.79 -2.85 -0.08
C HIS A 93 -3.56 -1.87 0.81
N ARG A 94 -4.88 -1.72 0.60
CA ARG A 94 -5.77 -1.00 1.54
C ARG A 94 -5.59 -1.50 2.98
N TYR A 95 -5.57 -2.82 3.17
CA TYR A 95 -5.44 -3.41 4.50
C TYR A 95 -4.04 -3.17 5.09
N LEU A 96 -2.97 -3.29 4.28
CA LEU A 96 -1.61 -2.94 4.70
C LEU A 96 -1.50 -1.48 5.14
N ILE A 97 -2.04 -0.53 4.38
CA ILE A 97 -1.99 0.90 4.70
C ILE A 97 -2.81 1.21 5.96
N ALA A 98 -3.98 0.61 6.14
CA ALA A 98 -4.76 0.76 7.37
C ALA A 98 -4.03 0.17 8.60
N THR A 99 -3.33 -0.95 8.41
CA THR A 99 -2.51 -1.58 9.45
C THR A 99 -1.32 -0.69 9.86
N TYR A 100 -0.64 -0.11 8.87
CA TYR A 100 0.45 0.84 9.09
C TYR A 100 -0.04 2.12 9.81
N GLU A 101 -1.17 2.69 9.36
CA GLU A 101 -1.82 3.82 10.02
C GLU A 101 -2.16 3.52 11.48
N LYS A 102 -2.70 2.33 11.75
CA LYS A 102 -3.00 1.88 13.10
C LYS A 102 -1.75 1.81 13.97
N ALA A 103 -0.64 1.26 13.47
CA ALA A 103 0.62 1.20 14.21
C ALA A 103 1.16 2.61 14.54
N LEU A 104 1.13 3.54 13.58
CA LEU A 104 1.51 4.94 13.82
C LEU A 104 0.66 5.57 14.95
N ARG A 105 -0.65 5.34 14.94
CA ARG A 105 -1.59 5.97 15.88
C ARG A 105 -1.54 5.32 17.26
N GLU A 106 -1.57 3.99 17.33
CA GLU A 106 -1.73 3.24 18.58
C GLU A 106 -0.39 2.97 19.28
N GLU A 107 0.70 2.75 18.54
CA GLU A 107 2.02 2.45 19.12
C GLU A 107 2.92 3.69 19.23
N CYS A 108 2.70 4.68 18.36
CA CYS A 108 3.53 5.89 18.30
C CYS A 108 2.79 7.19 18.64
N GLY A 109 1.52 7.11 19.03
CA GLY A 109 0.74 8.26 19.50
C GLY A 109 0.43 9.30 18.41
N TYR A 110 0.57 8.95 17.13
CA TYR A 110 0.21 9.82 16.03
C TYR A 110 -1.29 10.13 16.07
N ARG A 111 -1.65 11.42 16.00
CA ARG A 111 -3.06 11.84 16.08
C ARG A 111 -3.69 12.11 14.72
N GLY A 112 -2.89 12.28 13.67
CA GLY A 112 -3.36 12.48 12.31
C GLY A 112 -3.75 11.17 11.62
N ALA A 113 -4.25 11.27 10.40
CA ALA A 113 -4.51 10.13 9.53
C ALA A 113 -3.32 9.86 8.62
N GLN A 114 -3.29 8.70 7.95
CA GLN A 114 -2.33 8.42 6.89
C GLN A 114 -2.49 9.46 5.75
N PRO A 115 -1.48 10.28 5.44
CA PRO A 115 -1.55 11.17 4.29
C PRO A 115 -1.38 10.40 2.98
N TYR A 116 -1.82 11.03 1.90
CA TYR A 116 -1.55 10.56 0.53
C TYR A 116 -0.78 11.60 -0.27
N TRP A 117 -0.01 11.13 -1.25
CA TRP A 117 0.64 11.96 -2.26
C TRP A 117 -0.18 11.90 -3.54
N ASP A 118 -0.80 13.01 -3.95
CA ASP A 118 -1.57 13.05 -5.20
C ASP A 118 -0.68 13.50 -6.36
N TRP A 119 -0.04 12.52 -7.01
CA TRP A 119 0.95 12.74 -8.07
C TRP A 119 0.34 13.39 -9.32
N SER A 120 -0.96 13.23 -9.57
CA SER A 120 -1.61 13.79 -10.76
C SER A 120 -1.69 15.31 -10.73
N LEU A 121 -1.56 15.92 -9.55
CA LEU A 121 -1.44 17.36 -9.39
C LEU A 121 -0.04 17.89 -9.75
N ASP A 122 0.96 17.01 -9.76
CA ASP A 122 2.37 17.35 -9.97
C ASP A 122 2.85 17.01 -11.40
N ALA A 123 2.14 16.11 -12.08
CA ALA A 123 2.50 15.62 -13.40
C ALA A 123 2.49 16.75 -14.44
N SER A 124 3.56 16.84 -15.23
CA SER A 124 3.68 17.80 -16.31
C SER A 124 3.28 17.18 -17.66
N ALA A 125 2.80 18.01 -18.58
CA ALA A 125 2.67 17.61 -19.99
C ALA A 125 4.03 17.47 -20.70
N ASP A 126 5.10 18.09 -20.16
CA ASP A 126 6.47 17.84 -20.60
C ASP A 126 7.04 16.64 -19.86
N GLU A 127 7.25 15.53 -20.59
CA GLU A 127 7.75 14.28 -20.02
C GLU A 127 9.12 14.45 -19.34
N ASN A 128 9.95 15.39 -19.79
CA ASN A 128 11.28 15.60 -19.22
C ASN A 128 11.30 16.55 -18.01
N SER A 129 10.15 17.12 -17.63
CA SER A 129 10.08 18.07 -16.51
C SER A 129 10.48 17.42 -15.18
N THR A 130 11.38 18.06 -14.45
CA THR A 130 11.76 17.64 -13.10
C THR A 130 10.90 18.26 -12.00
N ALA A 131 9.95 19.13 -12.34
CA ALA A 131 9.17 19.91 -11.37
C ALA A 131 8.38 19.05 -10.37
N ILE A 132 7.96 17.84 -10.78
CA ILE A 132 7.28 16.87 -9.91
C ILE A 132 8.14 16.46 -8.70
N PHE A 133 9.46 16.55 -8.81
CA PHE A 133 10.41 16.22 -7.75
C PHE A 133 10.80 17.43 -6.87
N GLU A 134 10.24 18.61 -7.16
CA GLU A 134 10.50 19.86 -6.42
C GLU A 134 9.33 20.24 -5.49
N THR A 135 8.30 19.38 -5.40
CA THR A 135 7.09 19.62 -4.60
C THR A 135 7.31 19.34 -3.11
N GLU A 136 6.37 19.76 -2.25
CA GLU A 136 6.50 19.66 -0.80
C GLU A 136 6.69 18.22 -0.28
N VAL A 137 6.30 17.19 -1.05
CA VAL A 137 6.53 15.79 -0.67
C VAL A 137 8.02 15.44 -0.72
N PHE A 138 8.81 16.06 -1.60
CA PHE A 138 10.25 15.86 -1.71
C PHE A 138 11.06 16.90 -0.92
N SER A 139 10.40 17.74 -0.12
CA SER A 139 11.10 18.70 0.75
C SER A 139 12.15 18.01 1.64
N PRO A 140 13.38 18.55 1.76
CA PRO A 140 14.41 17.99 2.62
C PRO A 140 14.20 18.27 4.12
N ILE A 141 13.18 19.04 4.48
CA ILE A 141 12.90 19.43 5.88
C ILE A 141 11.57 18.84 6.34
N ILE A 142 10.52 19.05 5.55
CA ILE A 142 9.13 18.73 5.89
C ILE A 142 8.53 17.74 4.90
N GLY A 143 9.36 16.89 4.30
CA GLY A 143 9.02 15.93 3.25
C GLY A 143 9.86 14.66 3.39
N PHE A 144 10.05 13.96 2.29
CA PHE A 144 10.68 12.64 2.24
C PHE A 144 12.11 12.67 1.72
N GLY A 145 12.67 13.87 1.45
CA GLY A 145 13.99 14.03 0.82
C GLY A 145 13.98 13.81 -0.69
N GLY A 146 15.08 14.16 -1.35
CA GLY A 146 15.22 14.16 -2.80
C GLY A 146 15.80 12.87 -3.37
N ASN A 147 16.65 13.03 -4.38
CA ASN A 147 17.22 11.94 -5.18
C ASN A 147 18.55 11.41 -4.58
N GLY A 148 18.97 10.23 -5.05
CA GLY A 148 20.34 9.75 -4.86
C GLY A 148 21.30 10.28 -5.94
N PRO A 149 22.63 10.24 -5.72
CA PRO A 149 23.60 10.51 -6.77
C PRO A 149 23.52 9.44 -7.87
N TRP A 150 23.96 9.80 -9.09
CA TRP A 150 23.96 8.89 -10.24
C TRP A 150 24.71 7.59 -9.94
N VAL A 151 24.07 6.46 -10.26
CA VAL A 151 24.70 5.13 -10.29
C VAL A 151 24.33 4.43 -11.60
N GLU A 152 25.36 4.04 -12.34
CA GLU A 152 25.21 3.26 -13.55
C GLU A 152 24.71 1.85 -13.20
N ALA A 153 23.58 1.44 -13.80
CA ALA A 153 23.01 0.12 -13.59
C ALA A 153 23.60 -0.85 -14.62
N THR A 154 23.91 -2.08 -14.17
CA THR A 154 24.27 -3.17 -15.09
C THR A 154 23.06 -3.62 -15.92
N ALA A 155 23.29 -4.33 -17.02
CA ALA A 155 22.21 -4.89 -17.84
C ALA A 155 21.34 -5.89 -17.04
N GLU A 156 21.97 -6.63 -16.11
CA GLU A 156 21.30 -7.54 -15.20
C GLU A 156 20.40 -6.80 -14.20
N GLN A 157 20.83 -5.63 -13.73
CA GLN A 157 20.03 -4.78 -12.84
C GLN A 157 18.89 -4.08 -13.60
N ASN A 158 19.10 -3.74 -14.88
CA ASN A 158 18.13 -3.03 -15.71
C ASN A 158 17.59 -3.90 -16.88
N PRO A 159 16.90 -5.02 -16.60
CA PRO A 159 16.49 -5.97 -17.63
C PRO A 159 15.45 -5.42 -18.60
N LEU A 160 14.70 -4.38 -18.20
CA LEU A 160 13.70 -3.70 -19.02
C LEU A 160 14.25 -2.47 -19.76
N ASN A 161 15.57 -2.22 -19.68
CA ASN A 161 16.24 -1.10 -20.31
C ASN A 161 15.57 0.26 -20.04
N LEU A 162 15.23 0.52 -18.77
CA LEU A 162 14.70 1.79 -18.31
C LEU A 162 15.76 2.89 -18.52
N THR A 163 15.41 3.92 -19.28
CA THR A 163 16.23 5.10 -19.58
C THR A 163 15.75 6.32 -18.80
N GLY A 164 16.47 7.45 -18.89
CA GLY A 164 16.02 8.73 -18.31
C GLY A 164 16.08 8.81 -16.77
N ARG A 165 16.69 7.82 -16.14
CA ARG A 165 17.08 7.81 -14.72
C ARG A 165 18.04 8.96 -14.42
N THR A 166 18.06 9.45 -13.18
CA THR A 166 18.87 10.62 -12.78
C THR A 166 19.62 10.43 -11.46
N GLY A 167 19.44 9.29 -10.80
CA GLY A 167 20.05 8.95 -9.51
C GLY A 167 20.52 7.49 -9.43
N GLY A 168 20.18 6.81 -8.34
CA GLY A 168 20.53 5.40 -8.09
C GLY A 168 21.27 5.14 -6.79
N GLY A 169 21.84 6.18 -6.17
CA GLY A 169 22.55 6.11 -4.91
C GLY A 169 21.68 6.37 -3.67
N CYS A 170 22.34 6.46 -2.51
CA CYS A 170 21.70 6.89 -1.26
C CYS A 170 21.15 8.31 -1.39
N ILE A 171 19.95 8.58 -0.90
CA ILE A 171 19.48 9.96 -0.78
C ILE A 171 20.41 10.76 0.14
N SER A 172 20.69 12.01 -0.24
CA SER A 172 21.69 12.87 0.44
C SER A 172 21.08 13.88 1.40
N ASP A 173 19.75 14.06 1.37
CA ASP A 173 19.01 15.00 2.20
C ASP A 173 17.67 14.42 2.67
N GLY A 174 16.93 15.21 3.43
CA GLY A 174 15.67 14.77 4.01
C GLY A 174 15.84 14.05 5.34
N PRO A 175 14.73 13.86 6.07
CA PRO A 175 14.74 13.21 7.36
C PRO A 175 15.15 11.72 7.26
N PHE A 176 14.92 11.10 6.10
CA PHE A 176 15.22 9.68 5.85
C PHE A 176 16.61 9.42 5.24
N ALA A 177 17.50 10.42 5.20
CA ALA A 177 18.89 10.19 4.81
C ALA A 177 19.66 9.38 5.87
N TYR A 178 20.65 8.61 5.42
CA TYR A 178 21.55 7.90 6.33
C TYR A 178 22.40 8.91 7.14
N PRO A 179 22.68 8.68 8.45
CA PRO A 179 22.34 7.50 9.25
C PRO A 179 21.01 7.57 10.01
N ALA A 180 20.19 8.60 9.78
CA ALA A 180 18.94 8.75 10.53
C ALA A 180 17.94 7.61 10.24
N PHE A 181 17.88 7.18 8.99
CA PHE A 181 17.05 6.06 8.53
C PHE A 181 17.88 5.03 7.78
N GLN A 182 17.51 3.76 7.95
CA GLN A 182 18.18 2.61 7.35
C GLN A 182 17.13 1.60 6.92
N VAL A 183 17.27 1.10 5.68
CA VAL A 183 16.50 -0.05 5.19
C VAL A 183 17.18 -1.31 5.73
N ASN A 184 16.44 -2.19 6.40
CA ASN A 184 17.01 -3.44 6.95
C ASN A 184 16.57 -4.68 6.19
N VAL A 185 15.35 -4.70 5.67
CA VAL A 185 14.76 -5.87 5.01
C VAL A 185 15.12 -5.89 3.53
N GLY A 186 15.57 -7.06 3.04
CA GLY A 186 15.78 -7.35 1.62
C GLY A 186 16.97 -6.65 0.96
N LEU A 187 17.02 -5.32 0.99
CA LEU A 187 18.10 -4.48 0.46
C LEU A 187 18.75 -3.65 1.59
N PRO A 188 19.48 -4.27 2.54
CA PRO A 188 20.00 -3.56 3.70
C PRO A 188 20.94 -2.41 3.31
N GLY A 189 20.76 -1.25 3.93
CA GLY A 189 21.62 -0.07 3.72
C GLY A 189 20.87 1.25 3.83
N CYS A 190 21.42 2.29 3.21
CA CYS A 190 20.75 3.56 3.06
C CYS A 190 19.50 3.44 2.16
N LEU A 191 18.54 4.33 2.34
CA LEU A 191 17.45 4.53 1.38
C LEU A 191 18.03 5.07 0.07
N LYS A 192 17.70 4.43 -1.06
CA LYS A 192 18.14 4.85 -2.40
C LYS A 192 16.97 5.35 -3.22
N ARG A 193 17.21 6.36 -4.05
CA ARG A 193 16.25 6.85 -5.06
C ARG A 193 16.92 7.15 -6.37
N ASP A 194 16.11 7.08 -7.42
CA ASP A 194 16.56 7.23 -8.78
C ASP A 194 15.41 7.80 -9.62
N PHE A 195 15.25 9.11 -9.49
CA PHE A 195 14.17 9.83 -10.15
C PHE A 195 14.22 9.63 -11.66
N THR A 196 13.06 9.30 -12.23
CA THR A 196 12.88 9.05 -13.66
C THR A 196 11.74 9.94 -14.16
N PRO A 197 12.02 11.18 -14.60
CA PRO A 197 11.01 12.19 -14.92
C PRO A 197 9.93 11.74 -15.89
N TRP A 198 10.32 11.10 -17.00
CA TRP A 198 9.35 10.69 -18.02
C TRP A 198 8.37 9.64 -17.52
N VAL A 199 8.80 8.72 -16.64
CA VAL A 199 7.88 7.76 -16.03
C VAL A 199 6.85 8.48 -15.17
N MET A 200 7.31 9.40 -14.31
CA MET A 200 6.39 10.19 -13.49
C MET A 200 5.40 10.99 -14.37
N ASN A 201 5.91 11.80 -15.29
CA ASN A 201 5.09 12.71 -16.09
C ASN A 201 4.16 11.99 -17.07
N SER A 202 4.51 10.82 -17.58
CA SER A 202 3.63 10.07 -18.49
C SER A 202 2.63 9.18 -17.73
N PHE A 203 3.00 8.66 -16.55
CA PHE A 203 2.18 7.65 -15.85
C PHE A 203 1.26 8.29 -14.81
N ALA A 204 1.69 9.36 -14.13
CA ALA A 204 0.92 10.03 -13.10
C ALA A 204 -0.21 10.95 -13.62
N GLN A 205 -0.41 11.04 -14.95
CA GLN A 205 -1.38 11.97 -15.52
C GLN A 205 -2.81 11.75 -15.02
N GLN A 206 -3.54 12.86 -14.84
CA GLN A 206 -4.95 12.80 -14.45
C GLN A 206 -5.80 11.99 -15.44
N SER A 207 -5.50 12.02 -16.73
CA SER A 207 -6.20 11.19 -17.73
C SER A 207 -6.06 9.68 -17.48
N ASN A 208 -4.95 9.23 -16.91
CA ASN A 208 -4.77 7.83 -16.54
C ASN A 208 -5.58 7.50 -15.28
N VAL A 209 -5.65 8.41 -14.31
CA VAL A 209 -6.53 8.28 -13.13
C VAL A 209 -8.00 8.20 -13.56
N ASP A 210 -8.41 9.05 -14.52
CA ASP A 210 -9.77 9.06 -15.07
C ASP A 210 -10.08 7.74 -15.80
N TYR A 211 -9.12 7.21 -16.56
CA TYR A 211 -9.25 5.89 -17.20
C TYR A 211 -9.45 4.76 -16.18
N VAL A 212 -8.65 4.73 -15.11
CA VAL A 212 -8.77 3.69 -14.07
C VAL A 212 -10.09 3.82 -13.31
N THR A 213 -10.46 5.02 -12.87
CA THR A 213 -11.74 5.21 -12.17
C THR A 213 -12.95 5.04 -13.09
N GLY A 214 -12.76 5.12 -14.41
CA GLY A 214 -13.79 4.90 -15.43
C GLY A 214 -14.13 3.44 -15.70
N GLN A 215 -13.37 2.48 -15.13
CA GLN A 215 -13.62 1.06 -15.37
C GLN A 215 -15.00 0.63 -14.84
N PRO A 216 -15.70 -0.26 -15.57
CA PRO A 216 -17.10 -0.58 -15.29
C PRO A 216 -17.28 -1.47 -14.05
N ASP A 217 -16.37 -2.41 -13.84
CA ASP A 217 -16.40 -3.44 -12.79
C ASP A 217 -15.04 -3.52 -12.05
N TYR A 218 -15.02 -4.19 -10.90
CA TYR A 218 -13.84 -4.32 -10.05
C TYR A 218 -12.67 -5.00 -10.77
N THR A 219 -12.93 -6.06 -11.56
CA THR A 219 -11.87 -6.81 -12.24
C THR A 219 -11.14 -5.92 -13.24
N SER A 220 -11.90 -5.17 -14.03
CA SER A 220 -11.38 -4.19 -14.98
C SER A 220 -10.65 -3.05 -14.28
N TYR A 221 -11.19 -2.56 -13.14
CA TYR A 221 -10.54 -1.55 -12.30
C TYR A 221 -9.18 -2.04 -11.76
N ALA A 222 -9.14 -3.19 -11.09
CA ALA A 222 -7.94 -3.73 -10.47
C ALA A 222 -6.84 -3.98 -11.51
N ARG A 223 -7.22 -4.51 -12.69
CA ARG A 223 -6.31 -4.67 -13.82
C ARG A 223 -5.77 -3.35 -14.35
N ALA A 224 -6.61 -2.32 -14.46
CA ALA A 224 -6.20 -1.01 -14.95
C ALA A 224 -5.29 -0.26 -13.96
N LEU A 225 -5.43 -0.54 -12.66
CA LEU A 225 -4.66 0.08 -11.58
C LEU A 225 -3.16 -0.29 -11.65
N GLU A 226 -2.84 -1.59 -11.82
CA GLU A 226 -1.46 -2.09 -11.94
C GLU A 226 -0.97 -2.17 -13.40
N GLY A 227 -1.89 -2.28 -14.36
CA GLY A 227 -1.54 -2.43 -15.77
C GLY A 227 -0.75 -3.73 -16.06
N ILE A 228 0.14 -3.66 -17.04
CA ILE A 228 1.08 -4.74 -17.38
C ILE A 228 2.50 -4.33 -16.98
N PRO A 229 3.42 -5.28 -16.69
CA PRO A 229 4.80 -4.99 -16.33
C PRO A 229 5.62 -4.53 -17.54
N SER A 230 5.28 -3.36 -18.08
CA SER A 230 5.91 -2.73 -19.24
C SER A 230 5.94 -1.22 -19.07
N PHE A 231 7.04 -0.60 -19.48
CA PHE A 231 7.13 0.86 -19.57
C PHE A 231 6.48 1.43 -20.85
N SER A 232 6.04 0.57 -21.76
CA SER A 232 5.40 0.99 -23.02
C SER A 232 3.94 1.45 -22.83
N GLN A 233 3.35 1.20 -21.67
CA GLN A 233 1.97 1.56 -21.36
C GLN A 233 1.94 2.26 -19.99
N PRO A 234 1.31 3.43 -19.87
CA PRO A 234 1.12 4.09 -18.59
C PRO A 234 0.36 3.21 -17.61
N ASN A 235 0.83 3.14 -16.37
CA ASN A 235 0.09 2.56 -15.26
C ASN A 235 0.32 3.41 -14.00
N ILE A 236 -0.77 3.74 -13.31
CA ILE A 236 -0.72 4.74 -12.23
C ILE A 236 -0.05 4.20 -10.96
N HIS A 237 -0.11 2.89 -10.69
CA HIS A 237 0.67 2.24 -9.64
C HIS A 237 2.18 2.37 -9.90
N GLY A 238 2.65 2.02 -11.08
CA GLY A 238 4.05 2.12 -11.47
C GLY A 238 4.59 3.54 -11.54
N SER A 239 3.73 4.58 -11.56
CA SER A 239 4.18 5.98 -11.56
C SER A 239 5.05 6.29 -10.34
N GLY A 240 4.49 6.23 -9.13
CA GLY A 240 5.22 6.51 -7.89
C GLY A 240 6.34 5.52 -7.61
N HIS A 241 6.19 4.26 -8.00
CA HIS A 241 7.24 3.24 -7.85
C HIS A 241 8.44 3.51 -8.76
N PHE A 242 8.25 3.47 -10.08
CA PHE A 242 9.35 3.53 -11.04
C PHE A 242 9.79 4.96 -11.36
N GLY A 243 8.89 5.93 -11.20
CA GLY A 243 9.23 7.33 -11.36
C GLY A 243 10.10 7.89 -10.23
N VAL A 244 10.01 7.33 -9.01
CA VAL A 244 10.85 7.73 -7.87
C VAL A 244 12.07 6.82 -7.69
N GLY A 245 11.92 5.52 -7.92
CA GLY A 245 12.93 4.53 -7.57
C GLY A 245 13.35 3.59 -8.70
N GLY A 246 12.93 3.84 -9.95
CA GLY A 246 13.29 3.01 -11.10
C GLY A 246 14.79 2.72 -11.19
N VAL A 247 15.16 1.61 -11.81
CA VAL A 247 16.36 0.79 -11.51
C VAL A 247 17.54 1.47 -10.80
N LEU A 248 17.41 1.53 -9.46
CA LEU A 248 18.36 1.30 -8.36
C LEU A 248 17.86 1.99 -7.06
N GLY A 249 16.71 2.65 -7.11
CA GLY A 249 15.99 3.11 -5.92
C GLY A 249 15.16 2.02 -5.23
N THR A 250 14.93 2.21 -3.92
CA THR A 250 14.26 1.22 -3.06
C THR A 250 12.78 1.06 -3.42
N ILE A 251 12.05 2.16 -3.63
CA ILE A 251 10.61 2.11 -3.95
C ILE A 251 10.33 1.47 -5.32
N GLY A 252 11.29 1.41 -6.23
CA GLY A 252 11.14 0.78 -7.55
C GLY A 252 11.31 -0.74 -7.56
N ASP A 253 11.79 -1.33 -6.46
CA ASP A 253 11.89 -2.79 -6.32
C ASP A 253 10.55 -3.37 -5.87
N ALA A 254 9.92 -4.21 -6.72
CA ALA A 254 8.55 -4.69 -6.49
C ALA A 254 8.36 -5.47 -5.18
N ALA A 255 9.40 -6.12 -4.64
CA ALA A 255 9.29 -6.83 -3.36
C ALA A 255 9.64 -5.92 -2.18
N ASN A 256 10.58 -5.00 -2.39
CA ASN A 256 11.19 -4.20 -1.32
C ASN A 256 10.70 -2.75 -1.26
N SER A 257 9.72 -2.39 -2.08
CA SER A 257 9.21 -1.03 -2.20
C SER A 257 8.74 -0.38 -0.89
N PRO A 258 8.16 -1.10 0.10
CA PRO A 258 7.78 -0.47 1.37
C PRO A 258 8.96 -0.08 2.27
N GLY A 259 10.19 -0.45 1.88
CA GLY A 259 11.41 0.04 2.51
C GLY A 259 11.62 1.56 2.33
N ASP A 260 10.97 2.17 1.33
CA ASP A 260 10.88 3.63 1.21
C ASP A 260 9.62 4.13 1.93
N PRO A 261 9.71 5.02 2.94
CA PRO A 261 8.55 5.58 3.62
C PRO A 261 7.54 6.29 2.70
N LEU A 262 7.96 6.71 1.49
CA LEU A 262 7.06 7.31 0.49
C LEU A 262 6.05 6.29 -0.09
N PHE A 263 6.34 4.99 -0.01
CA PHE A 263 5.43 3.90 -0.39
C PHE A 263 4.04 4.08 0.23
N TYR A 264 3.98 4.41 1.52
CA TYR A 264 2.73 4.50 2.25
C TYR A 264 1.86 5.69 1.80
N LEU A 265 2.48 6.78 1.33
CA LEU A 265 1.75 7.92 0.74
C LEU A 265 1.26 7.60 -0.68
N HIS A 266 2.08 6.90 -1.45
CA HIS A 266 1.75 6.42 -2.78
C HIS A 266 0.54 5.47 -2.72
N HIS A 267 0.62 4.41 -1.93
CA HIS A 267 -0.48 3.44 -1.80
C HIS A 267 -1.71 4.00 -1.10
N CYS A 268 -1.57 5.02 -0.22
CA CYS A 268 -2.73 5.74 0.30
C CYS A 268 -3.50 6.52 -0.79
N ASN A 269 -2.80 7.03 -1.83
CA ASN A 269 -3.44 7.66 -2.99
C ASN A 269 -4.11 6.62 -3.91
N LEU A 270 -3.48 5.45 -4.12
CA LEU A 270 -4.12 4.35 -4.86
C LEU A 270 -5.42 3.89 -4.16
N ASP A 271 -5.39 3.80 -2.83
CA ASP A 271 -6.58 3.49 -2.03
C ASP A 271 -7.65 4.60 -2.11
N ARG A 272 -7.23 5.88 -2.17
CA ARG A 272 -8.14 7.00 -2.45
C ARG A 272 -8.81 6.83 -3.82
N ILE A 273 -8.06 6.44 -4.84
CA ILE A 273 -8.56 6.21 -6.20
C ILE A 273 -9.54 5.03 -6.22
N LEU A 274 -9.30 3.97 -5.44
CA LEU A 274 -10.28 2.89 -5.23
C LEU A 274 -11.57 3.45 -4.61
N TRP A 275 -11.45 4.29 -3.58
CA TRP A 275 -12.61 4.93 -2.97
C TRP A 275 -13.38 5.82 -3.95
N GLU A 276 -12.70 6.61 -4.79
CA GLU A 276 -13.34 7.40 -5.85
C GLU A 276 -14.08 6.54 -6.86
N TRP A 277 -13.52 5.38 -7.22
CA TRP A 277 -14.22 4.40 -8.04
C TRP A 277 -15.46 3.89 -7.29
N GLN A 278 -15.34 3.41 -6.05
CA GLN A 278 -16.48 2.88 -5.28
C GLN A 278 -17.64 3.88 -5.15
N LYS A 279 -17.35 5.17 -4.91
CA LYS A 279 -18.36 6.24 -4.76
C LYS A 279 -19.27 6.42 -5.98
N LYS A 280 -18.88 5.97 -7.17
CA LYS A 280 -19.72 6.08 -8.38
C LYS A 280 -20.97 5.21 -8.31
N ASP A 281 -20.93 4.11 -7.56
CA ASP A 281 -22.07 3.21 -7.32
C ASP A 281 -21.81 2.37 -6.06
N LEU A 282 -21.97 2.97 -4.87
CA LEU A 282 -21.67 2.28 -3.60
C LEU A 282 -22.47 0.98 -3.42
N PRO A 283 -23.79 0.91 -3.67
CA PRO A 283 -24.55 -0.33 -3.53
C PRO A 283 -24.00 -1.49 -4.36
N ALA A 284 -23.54 -1.24 -5.59
CA ALA A 284 -22.95 -2.30 -6.41
C ALA A 284 -21.48 -2.57 -6.01
N ARG A 285 -20.68 -1.51 -5.86
CA ARG A 285 -19.21 -1.59 -5.72
C ARG A 285 -18.74 -2.00 -4.33
N PHE A 286 -19.63 -2.06 -3.34
CA PHE A 286 -19.38 -2.72 -2.04
C PHE A 286 -19.64 -4.23 -2.06
N HIS A 287 -20.08 -4.77 -3.19
CA HIS A 287 -20.30 -6.21 -3.39
C HIS A 287 -19.61 -6.72 -4.67
N ASP A 288 -18.67 -5.95 -5.22
CA ASP A 288 -17.97 -6.26 -6.46
C ASP A 288 -16.49 -6.52 -6.18
N VAL A 289 -16.04 -7.75 -6.45
CA VAL A 289 -14.65 -8.18 -6.43
C VAL A 289 -14.44 -9.20 -7.56
N GLY A 290 -13.21 -9.27 -8.06
CA GLY A 290 -12.85 -10.25 -9.09
C GLY A 290 -11.42 -10.07 -9.55
N GLY A 291 -11.04 -10.81 -10.58
CA GLY A 291 -9.65 -10.96 -11.00
C GLY A 291 -8.97 -12.17 -10.34
N PRO A 292 -7.76 -12.50 -10.79
CA PRO A 292 -7.20 -13.83 -10.60
C PRO A 292 -6.58 -14.00 -9.21
N VAL A 293 -6.64 -15.22 -8.66
CA VAL A 293 -5.91 -15.57 -7.42
C VAL A 293 -4.41 -15.65 -7.68
N GLU A 294 -4.03 -16.25 -8.82
CA GLU A 294 -2.64 -16.37 -9.23
C GLU A 294 -2.24 -15.18 -10.11
N PRO A 295 -1.04 -14.60 -9.94
CA PRO A 295 -0.59 -13.46 -10.74
C PRO A 295 -0.76 -13.69 -12.24
N PHE A 296 -1.40 -12.74 -12.91
CA PHE A 296 -1.67 -12.73 -14.36
C PHE A 296 -2.63 -13.80 -14.91
N ASP A 297 -3.13 -14.75 -14.12
CA ASP A 297 -4.01 -15.83 -14.62
C ASP A 297 -5.47 -15.40 -14.71
N TYR A 298 -5.78 -14.40 -15.53
CA TYR A 298 -7.15 -13.89 -15.73
C TYR A 298 -8.12 -14.93 -16.37
N SER A 299 -7.60 -16.08 -16.81
CA SER A 299 -8.41 -17.23 -17.25
C SER A 299 -8.70 -18.24 -16.13
N GLY A 300 -8.01 -18.10 -15.00
CA GLY A 300 -8.02 -19.03 -13.89
C GLY A 300 -9.11 -18.75 -12.86
N LYS A 301 -8.82 -19.13 -11.62
CA LYS A 301 -9.74 -18.92 -10.49
C LYS A 301 -9.75 -17.46 -10.11
N ASN A 302 -10.94 -16.88 -10.06
CA ASN A 302 -11.12 -15.53 -9.54
C ASN A 302 -11.29 -15.53 -8.02
N VAL A 303 -10.86 -14.42 -7.40
CA VAL A 303 -11.22 -14.11 -6.01
C VAL A 303 -12.72 -13.93 -5.87
N THR A 304 -13.23 -14.14 -4.65
CA THR A 304 -14.62 -13.90 -4.26
C THR A 304 -14.65 -13.01 -3.03
N LEU A 305 -15.84 -12.57 -2.61
CA LEU A 305 -16.00 -11.77 -1.39
C LEU A 305 -15.44 -12.47 -0.13
N ASP A 306 -15.54 -13.80 -0.08
CA ASP A 306 -15.04 -14.63 1.02
C ASP A 306 -13.54 -14.98 0.89
N PHE A 307 -12.85 -14.51 -0.15
CA PHE A 307 -11.41 -14.72 -0.29
C PHE A 307 -10.69 -14.01 0.85
N GLU A 308 -9.84 -14.74 1.58
CA GLU A 308 -9.08 -14.22 2.70
C GLU A 308 -7.71 -13.71 2.25
N VAL A 309 -7.33 -12.54 2.77
CA VAL A 309 -5.97 -12.01 2.75
C VAL A 309 -5.46 -11.91 4.19
N ASP A 310 -4.15 -11.86 4.39
CA ASP A 310 -3.56 -11.70 5.71
C ASP A 310 -2.39 -10.69 5.72
N ILE A 311 -2.22 -9.99 6.86
CA ILE A 311 -1.04 -9.15 7.14
C ILE A 311 -0.22 -9.80 8.28
N GLY A 312 -0.20 -11.13 8.32
CA GLY A 312 0.50 -11.92 9.35
C GLY A 312 0.20 -11.47 10.78
N ARG A 313 1.24 -11.34 11.61
CA ARG A 313 1.12 -10.95 13.02
C ARG A 313 0.72 -9.49 13.24
N LEU A 314 0.73 -8.64 12.22
CA LEU A 314 0.38 -7.23 12.35
C LEU A 314 -1.14 -7.03 12.44
N ALA A 315 -1.92 -7.79 11.66
CA ALA A 315 -3.38 -7.64 11.64
C ALA A 315 -4.19 -8.94 11.51
N GLY A 316 -3.58 -10.05 11.11
CA GLY A 316 -4.27 -11.33 10.88
C GLY A 316 -5.04 -11.36 9.55
N ASN A 317 -6.05 -12.22 9.48
CA ASN A 317 -6.85 -12.44 8.28
C ASN A 317 -8.01 -11.44 8.18
N ALA A 318 -8.37 -11.07 6.95
CA ALA A 318 -9.60 -10.37 6.61
C ALA A 318 -10.14 -10.90 5.28
N THR A 319 -11.46 -10.94 5.13
CA THR A 319 -12.07 -11.25 3.82
C THR A 319 -12.07 -10.02 2.93
N LEU A 320 -12.13 -10.19 1.60
CA LEU A 320 -12.30 -9.05 0.70
C LEU A 320 -13.59 -8.26 0.98
N HIS A 321 -14.65 -8.95 1.41
CA HIS A 321 -15.87 -8.32 1.89
C HIS A 321 -15.62 -7.31 3.02
N ASP A 322 -14.80 -7.68 4.00
CA ASP A 322 -14.50 -6.82 5.16
C ASP A 322 -13.67 -5.57 4.79
N LEU A 323 -13.04 -5.57 3.61
CA LEU A 323 -12.11 -4.54 3.17
C LEU A 323 -12.73 -3.56 2.14
N LEU A 324 -13.92 -3.84 1.63
CA LEU A 324 -14.58 -2.98 0.64
C LEU A 324 -15.05 -1.65 1.23
N ASP A 325 -15.57 -1.62 2.45
CA ASP A 325 -15.98 -0.38 3.12
C ASP A 325 -14.85 0.17 4.00
N PRO A 326 -14.24 1.33 3.68
CA PRO A 326 -13.19 1.93 4.52
C PRO A 326 -13.68 2.34 5.93
N ARG A 327 -14.99 2.30 6.18
CA ARG A 327 -15.63 2.57 7.47
C ARG A 327 -16.32 1.32 8.06
N GLY A 328 -16.14 0.16 7.46
CA GLY A 328 -16.69 -1.10 7.94
C GLY A 328 -15.75 -1.77 8.92
N GLY A 329 -16.23 -2.12 10.12
CA GLY A 329 -15.62 -3.02 11.12
C GLY A 329 -14.08 -3.14 11.19
N THR A 330 -13.50 -3.87 10.22
CA THR A 330 -12.06 -4.10 10.06
C THR A 330 -11.26 -2.82 9.77
N LEU A 331 -11.89 -1.87 9.07
CA LEU A 331 -11.33 -0.58 8.69
C LEU A 331 -12.11 0.57 9.36
N CYS A 332 -11.42 1.68 9.59
CA CYS A 332 -12.07 2.90 10.05
C CYS A 332 -11.26 4.14 9.68
N TYR A 333 -11.52 4.69 8.49
CA TYR A 333 -10.98 5.97 8.01
C TYR A 333 -11.88 6.57 6.92
N SER A 334 -11.60 7.80 6.52
CA SER A 334 -12.20 8.43 5.35
C SER A 334 -11.18 9.27 4.59
N TYR A 335 -11.56 9.76 3.42
CA TYR A 335 -10.80 10.74 2.65
C TYR A 335 -11.46 12.12 2.74
N GLU A 336 -10.68 13.19 2.61
CA GLU A 336 -11.19 14.57 2.53
C GLU A 336 -12.06 14.84 1.31
#